data_AF-A0A1B6CF26-F1
#
_entry.id   AF-A0A1B6CF26-F1
#
_cell.length_a   1.000
_cell.length_b   1.000
_cell.length_c   1.000
_cell.angle_alpha   90.00
_cell.angle_beta   90.00
_cell.angle_gamma   90.00
#
_symmetry.space_group_name_H-M   'P 1'
#
loop_
_entity.id
_entity.type
_entity.pdbx_description
1 polymer ?
#
loop_
_entity_poly.entity_id
_entity_poly.type
_entity_poly.pdbx_seq_one_letter_code
_entity_poly.pdbx_strand_id
1 'polypeptide(L)'
;MVAINPAFVKNELEYCLRKVGAKALIMEETFKTQNFYEMMCEMAPEIKTTFPGSTVKSKSMPFLTMVIITSSSKLPGTFRFDDILKSSGNFKALQEIESKIKPENASSIVFTSGT
;
A
#
# COMPACT_ATOMS: atom_id res chain seq x y z
N MET A 1 -2.78 -0.48 10.60
CA MET A 1 -3.37 -1.03 9.35
C MET A 1 -4.67 -0.30 9.04
N VAL A 2 -4.90 0.06 7.77
CA VAL A 2 -6.17 0.64 7.33
C VAL A 2 -6.85 -0.35 6.40
N ALA A 3 -8.05 -0.83 6.77
CA ALA A 3 -8.82 -1.68 5.87
C ALA A 3 -9.51 -0.80 4.82
N ILE A 4 -9.36 -1.15 3.55
CA ILE A 4 -9.98 -0.46 2.42
C ILE A 4 -10.97 -1.41 1.74
N ASN A 5 -12.11 -0.86 1.33
CA ASN A 5 -13.10 -1.60 0.56
C ASN A 5 -12.61 -1.80 -0.89
N PRO A 6 -12.48 -3.05 -1.38
CA PRO A 6 -12.13 -3.30 -2.78
C PRO A 6 -13.17 -2.81 -3.80
N ALA A 7 -14.34 -2.34 -3.37
CA ALA A 7 -15.32 -1.71 -4.26
C ALA A 7 -15.01 -0.23 -4.54
N PHE A 8 -14.02 0.37 -3.87
CA PHE A 8 -13.71 1.79 -4.07
C PHE A 8 -13.23 2.06 -5.49
N VAL A 9 -13.81 3.11 -6.07
CA VAL A 9 -13.35 3.64 -7.35
C VAL A 9 -12.18 4.62 -7.14
N LYS A 10 -11.52 5.00 -8.23
CA LYS A 10 -10.32 5.85 -8.25
C LYS A 10 -10.34 7.00 -7.23
N ASN A 11 -11.35 7.86 -7.30
CA ASN A 11 -11.42 9.07 -6.46
C ASN A 11 -11.60 8.75 -4.97
N GLU A 12 -12.34 7.69 -4.64
CA GLU A 12 -12.57 7.25 -3.26
C GLU A 12 -11.28 6.68 -2.66
N LEU A 13 -10.57 5.86 -3.44
CA LEU A 13 -9.29 5.30 -3.05
C LEU A 13 -8.24 6.40 -2.83
N GLU A 14 -8.10 7.33 -3.78
CA GLU A 14 -7.19 8.47 -3.67
C GLU A 14 -7.49 9.30 -2.41
N TYR A 15 -8.77 9.62 -2.18
CA TYR A 15 -9.20 10.35 -0.99
C TYR A 15 -8.82 9.61 0.29
N CYS A 16 -9.10 8.30 0.38
CA CYS A 16 -8.80 7.51 1.56
C CYS A 16 -7.29 7.46 1.84
N LEU A 17 -6.47 7.22 0.82
CA LEU A 17 -5.01 7.15 0.94
C LEU A 17 -4.44 8.48 1.43
N ARG A 18 -4.92 9.61 0.89
CA ARG A 18 -4.51 10.94 1.33
C ARG A 18 -4.98 11.25 2.75
N LYS A 19 -6.24 10.92 3.08
CA LYS A 19 -6.84 11.22 4.39
C LYS A 19 -6.10 10.55 5.54
N VAL A 20 -5.65 9.31 5.36
CA VAL A 20 -4.93 8.57 6.41
C VAL A 20 -3.41 8.75 6.34
N GLY A 21 -2.90 9.47 5.33
CA GLY A 21 -1.46 9.62 5.10
C GLY A 21 -0.77 8.27 4.92
N ALA A 22 -1.39 7.35 4.17
CA ALA A 22 -0.88 5.98 4.00
C ALA A 22 0.50 6.01 3.35
N LYS A 23 1.49 5.39 4.01
CA LYS A 23 2.85 5.22 3.47
C LYS A 23 2.99 4.03 2.54
N ALA A 24 2.22 2.98 2.81
CA ALA A 24 2.21 1.76 2.04
C ALA A 24 0.78 1.34 1.71
N LEU A 25 0.57 0.85 0.49
CA LEU A 25 -0.66 0.20 0.04
C LEU A 25 -0.33 -1.25 -0.31
N ILE A 26 -1.10 -2.20 0.21
CA ILE A 26 -1.04 -3.61 -0.16
C ILE A 26 -2.32 -3.92 -0.94
N MET A 27 -2.19 -4.48 -2.15
CA MET A 27 -3.32 -4.77 -3.03
C MET A 27 -3.08 -6.00 -3.90
N GLU A 28 -4.16 -6.64 -4.35
CA GLU A 28 -4.12 -7.57 -5.49
C GLU A 28 -3.90 -6.79 -6.79
N GLU A 29 -3.30 -7.40 -7.81
CA GLU A 29 -3.24 -6.78 -9.15
C GLU A 29 -4.64 -6.53 -9.71
N THR A 30 -5.51 -7.52 -9.61
CA THR A 30 -6.91 -7.46 -10.04
C THR A 30 -7.79 -8.14 -9.00
N PHE A 31 -8.92 -7.53 -8.67
CA PHE A 31 -9.95 -8.15 -7.85
C PHE A 31 -11.31 -8.00 -8.52
N LYS A 32 -11.98 -9.14 -8.76
CA LYS A 32 -13.16 -9.24 -9.63
C LYS A 32 -12.86 -8.64 -11.02
N THR A 33 -13.59 -7.61 -11.42
CA THR A 33 -13.45 -6.93 -12.72
C THR A 33 -12.54 -5.71 -12.67
N GLN A 34 -12.01 -5.37 -11.50
CA GLN A 34 -11.26 -4.13 -11.29
C GLN A 34 -9.75 -4.40 -11.26
N ASN A 35 -9.03 -3.76 -12.18
CA ASN A 35 -7.57 -3.77 -12.21
C ASN A 35 -7.05 -2.63 -11.32
N PHE A 36 -6.54 -2.98 -10.14
CA PHE A 36 -6.05 -2.01 -9.16
C PHE A 36 -4.72 -1.42 -9.57
N TYR A 37 -3.89 -2.18 -10.28
CA TYR A 37 -2.62 -1.67 -10.76
C TYR A 37 -2.82 -0.53 -11.79
N GLU A 38 -3.70 -0.71 -12.77
CA GLU A 38 -4.02 0.35 -13.72
C GLU A 38 -4.68 1.55 -13.03
N MET A 39 -5.61 1.32 -12.09
CA MET A 39 -6.20 2.39 -11.29
C MET A 39 -5.14 3.20 -10.52
N MET A 40 -4.16 2.53 -9.91
CA MET A 40 -3.03 3.19 -9.25
C MET A 40 -2.20 4.01 -10.23
N CYS A 41 -1.92 3.48 -11.42
CA CYS A 41 -1.18 4.20 -12.45
C CYS A 41 -1.94 5.41 -13.00
N GLU A 42 -3.27 5.36 -13.04
CA GLU A 42 -4.10 6.52 -13.40
C GLU A 42 -4.11 7.62 -12.32
N MET A 43 -3.97 7.24 -11.04
CA MET A 43 -3.86 8.19 -9.93
C MET A 43 -2.45 8.76 -9.80
N ALA A 44 -1.42 7.95 -10.06
CA ALA A 44 -0.01 8.31 -10.00
C ALA A 44 0.76 7.72 -11.19
N PRO A 45 0.82 8.43 -12.32
CA PRO A 45 1.52 7.97 -13.54
C PRO A 45 3.00 7.65 -13.31
N GLU A 46 3.62 8.24 -12.29
CA GLU A 46 5.02 7.99 -11.91
C GLU A 46 5.29 6.52 -11.54
N ILE A 47 4.25 5.76 -11.16
CA ILE A 47 4.33 4.32 -10.91
C ILE A 47 4.82 3.57 -12.16
N LYS A 48 4.29 3.91 -13.35
CA LYS A 48 4.65 3.24 -14.62
C LYS A 48 6.12 3.43 -15.02
N THR A 49 6.72 4.52 -14.56
CA THR A 49 8.13 4.86 -14.85
C THR A 49 9.10 4.45 -13.75
N THR A 50 8.60 3.96 -12.61
CA THR A 50 9.43 3.56 -11.48
C THR A 50 9.86 2.10 -11.64
N PHE A 51 11.12 1.79 -11.34
CA PHE A 51 11.63 0.42 -11.45
C PHE A 51 10.90 -0.52 -10.45
N PRO A 52 10.57 -1.77 -10.81
CA PRO A 52 9.98 -2.73 -9.87
C PRO A 52 10.85 -2.91 -8.61
N GLY A 53 10.23 -2.98 -7.44
CA GLY A 53 10.91 -3.06 -6.15
C GLY A 53 11.54 -1.76 -5.68
N SER A 54 11.11 -0.62 -6.23
CA SER A 54 11.57 0.71 -5.83
C SER A 54 10.43 1.55 -5.23
N THR A 55 10.77 2.43 -4.30
CA THR A 55 9.82 3.40 -3.73
C THR A 55 9.35 4.41 -4.77
N VAL A 56 8.07 4.76 -4.71
CA VAL A 56 7.43 5.72 -5.61
C VAL A 56 7.39 7.10 -4.95
N LYS A 57 7.46 8.16 -5.77
CA LYS A 57 7.19 9.54 -5.33
C LYS A 57 6.06 10.10 -6.19
N SER A 58 4.84 10.01 -5.69
CA SER A 58 3.65 10.53 -6.37
C SER A 58 3.37 11.96 -5.93
N LYS A 59 3.04 12.86 -6.88
CA LYS A 59 2.58 14.21 -6.56
C LYS A 59 1.16 14.23 -5.99
N SER A 60 0.26 13.37 -6.49
CA SER A 60 -1.14 13.27 -6.04
C SER A 60 -1.25 12.61 -4.67
N MET A 61 -0.41 11.62 -4.38
CA MET A 61 -0.37 10.86 -3.13
C MET A 61 1.00 11.02 -2.45
N PRO A 62 1.32 12.19 -1.87
CA PRO A 62 2.67 12.52 -1.39
C PRO A 62 3.15 11.66 -0.22
N PHE A 63 2.23 11.04 0.52
CA PHE A 63 2.58 10.14 1.63
C PHE A 63 2.88 8.72 1.16
N LEU A 64 2.34 8.30 0.01
CA LEU A 64 2.46 6.94 -0.49
C LEU A 64 3.84 6.73 -1.11
N THR A 65 4.65 5.89 -0.48
CA THR A 65 6.02 5.58 -0.94
C THR A 65 6.19 4.14 -1.37
N MET A 66 5.33 3.22 -0.92
CA MET A 66 5.40 1.81 -1.25
C MET A 66 4.06 1.30 -1.77
N VAL A 67 4.07 0.76 -2.99
CA VAL A 67 2.94 -0.03 -3.53
C VAL A 67 3.37 -1.48 -3.48
N ILE A 68 2.67 -2.29 -2.69
CA ILE A 68 2.94 -3.71 -2.52
C ILE A 68 1.84 -4.47 -3.24
N ILE A 69 2.20 -5.37 -4.15
CA ILE A 69 1.25 -6.06 -5.01
C ILE A 69 1.37 -7.57 -4.88
N THR A 70 0.22 -8.22 -4.74
CA THR A 70 0.09 -9.65 -5.01
C THR A 70 -0.09 -9.81 -6.52
N SER A 71 0.98 -10.22 -7.19
CA SER A 71 1.02 -10.49 -8.64
C SER A 71 2.05 -11.57 -8.93
N SER A 72 1.82 -12.36 -9.98
CA SER A 72 2.85 -13.28 -10.50
C SER A 72 4.01 -12.52 -11.16
N SER A 73 3.75 -11.33 -11.70
CA SER A 73 4.69 -10.52 -12.45
C SER A 73 5.33 -9.41 -11.61
N LYS A 74 6.48 -8.91 -12.05
CA LYS A 74 7.11 -7.71 -11.47
C LYS A 74 6.58 -6.48 -12.20
N LEU A 75 5.69 -5.73 -11.53
CA LEU A 75 5.08 -4.54 -12.12
C LEU A 75 5.88 -3.27 -11.74
N PRO A 76 6.02 -2.30 -12.66
CA PRO A 76 6.65 -1.01 -12.39
C PRO A 76 6.12 -0.34 -11.12
N GLY A 77 7.01 0.27 -10.34
CA GLY A 77 6.68 1.00 -9.12
C GLY A 77 6.07 0.16 -8.00
N THR A 78 6.12 -1.17 -8.09
CA THR A 78 5.57 -2.07 -7.07
C THR A 78 6.61 -3.00 -6.45
N PHE A 79 6.43 -3.33 -5.18
CA PHE A 79 7.09 -4.45 -4.52
C PHE A 79 6.19 -5.68 -4.61
N ARG A 80 6.72 -6.80 -5.07
CA ARG A 80 5.94 -8.05 -5.09
C ARG A 80 5.84 -8.62 -3.68
N PHE A 81 4.63 -8.94 -3.23
CA PHE A 81 4.38 -9.45 -1.88
C PHE A 81 5.17 -10.74 -1.59
N ASP A 82 5.20 -11.67 -2.55
CA ASP A 82 5.97 -12.92 -2.46
C ASP A 82 7.48 -12.71 -2.26
N ASP A 83 8.03 -11.63 -2.84
CA ASP A 83 9.46 -11.32 -2.70
C ASP A 83 9.75 -10.80 -1.29
N ILE A 84 8.81 -10.04 -0.70
CA ILE A 84 8.91 -9.58 0.69
C ILE A 84 8.84 -10.77 1.66
N LEU A 85 7.91 -11.71 1.44
CA LEU A 85 7.78 -12.90 2.30
C LEU A 85 9.03 -13.79 2.29
N LYS A 86 9.76 -13.83 1.17
CA LYS A 86 11.02 -14.59 1.03
C LYS A 86 12.23 -13.85 1.59
N SER A 87 12.10 -12.55 1.89
CA SER A 87 13.19 -11.77 2.46
C SER A 87 13.49 -12.21 3.90
N SER A 88 14.77 -12.18 4.28
CA SER A 88 15.16 -12.47 5.65
C SER A 88 14.77 -11.31 6.57
N GLY A 89 13.98 -11.61 7.60
CA GLY A 89 13.64 -10.62 8.63
C GLY A 89 14.84 -10.25 9.49
N ASN A 90 14.84 -9.02 10.02
CA ASN A 90 15.80 -8.57 11.02
C ASN A 90 15.21 -8.76 12.42
N PHE A 91 15.43 -9.93 13.02
CA PHE A 91 14.88 -10.28 14.34
C PHE A 91 15.30 -9.33 15.46
N LYS A 92 16.52 -8.78 15.41
CA LYS A 92 16.98 -7.80 16.42
C LYS A 92 16.19 -6.50 16.32
N ALA A 93 16.04 -5.96 15.12
CA ALA A 93 15.24 -4.75 14.90
C ALA A 93 13.78 -4.96 15.31
N LEU A 94 13.22 -6.16 15.09
CA LEU A 94 11.87 -6.51 15.54
C LEU A 94 11.73 -6.44 17.06
N GLN A 95 12.63 -7.08 17.81
CA GLN A 95 12.63 -7.06 19.28
C GLN A 95 12.77 -5.63 19.84
N GLU A 96 13.63 -4.81 19.23
CA GLU A 96 13.79 -3.41 19.63
C GLU A 96 12.51 -2.59 19.44
N ILE A 97 11.74 -2.85 18.38
CA ILE A 97 10.45 -2.19 18.14
C ILE A 97 9.40 -2.71 19.11
N GLU A 98 9.30 -4.04 19.28
CA GLU A 98 8.33 -4.69 20.15
C GLU A 98 8.41 -4.16 21.59
N SER A 99 9.63 -3.97 22.12
CA SER A 99 9.85 -3.40 23.46
C SER A 99 9.32 -1.97 23.65
N LYS A 100 9.02 -1.25 22.57
CA LYS A 100 8.53 0.14 22.59
C LYS A 100 7.01 0.23 22.38
N ILE A 101 6.35 -0.86 21.96
CA ILE A 101 4.91 -0.89 21.72
C ILE A 101 4.17 -0.98 23.06
N LYS A 102 3.14 -0.15 23.21
CA LYS A 102 2.25 -0.14 24.38
C LYS A 102 0.83 -0.58 23.97
N PRO A 103 0.05 -1.17 24.90
CA PRO A 103 -1.34 -1.56 24.63
C PRO A 103 -2.23 -0.43 24.09
N GLU A 104 -1.94 0.82 24.46
CA GLU A 104 -2.71 2.00 24.06
C GLU A 104 -2.31 2.53 22.67
N ASN A 105 -1.27 1.98 22.04
CA ASN A 105 -0.87 2.42 20.71
C ASN A 105 -1.90 1.96 19.66
N ALA A 106 -2.31 2.91 18.81
CA ALA A 106 -3.23 2.61 17.72
C ALA A 106 -2.60 1.60 16.74
N SER A 107 -3.30 0.50 16.50
CA SER A 107 -2.86 -0.56 15.59
C SER A 107 -3.63 -0.56 14.27
N SER A 108 -4.89 -0.11 14.26
CA SER A 108 -5.75 -0.10 13.08
C SER A 108 -6.64 1.13 12.97
N ILE A 109 -7.02 1.47 11.74
CA ILE A 109 -8.04 2.45 11.40
C ILE A 109 -9.08 1.73 10.54
N VAL A 110 -10.36 1.87 10.87
CA VAL A 110 -11.46 1.28 10.12
C VAL A 110 -12.36 2.40 9.65
N PHE A 111 -12.49 2.54 8.32
CA PHE A 111 -13.48 3.43 7.75
C PHE A 111 -14.87 2.84 7.98
N THR A 112 -15.75 3.61 8.61
CA THR A 112 -17.16 3.29 8.74
C THR A 112 -17.94 4.07 7.68
N SER A 113 -19.10 3.55 7.28
CA SER A 113 -19.97 4.12 6.24
C SER A 113 -20.72 5.38 6.70
N GLY A 114 -20.09 6.22 7.51
CA GLY A 114 -20.72 7.41 8.11
C GLY A 114 -21.48 8.23 7.08
N THR A 115 -22.75 8.46 7.37
CA THR A 115 -23.69 9.36 6.68
C THR A 115 -23.27 10.81 6.80
#